data_AF-A0A7W4ZBJ1-F1
#
_entry.id   AF-A0A7W4ZBJ1-F1
#
_cell.length_a   1.000
_cell.length_b   1.000
_cell.length_c   1.000
_cell.angle_alpha   90.00
_cell.angle_beta   90.00
_cell.angle_gamma   90.00
#
_symmetry.space_group_name_H-M   'P 1'
#
loop_
_entity.id
_entity.type
_entity.pdbx_description
1 polymer ?
#
loop_
_entity_poly.entity_id
_entity_poly.type
_entity_poly.pdbx_seq_one_letter_code
_entity_poly.pdbx_strand_id
1 'polypeptide(L)'
;MPKQNIEQLTGFGRRLADLRKQAGYTQVELANELGVSQRMISYYEGHSDFPPSNLLPAMAKLLGVSADELLGIKPLKKSRQPDSRLLRRMQQIDKLDAATKRQVIQVIDTFIENAKLKKQA
;
A
#
# COMPACT_ATOMS: atom_id res chain seq x y z
N MET A 1 -12.21 -13.84 -9.60
CA MET A 1 -11.99 -12.68 -8.70
C MET A 1 -10.71 -12.93 -7.91
N PRO A 2 -9.68 -12.07 -7.98
CA PRO A 2 -8.46 -12.29 -7.20
C PRO A 2 -8.80 -12.21 -5.71
N LYS A 3 -8.49 -13.27 -4.97
CA LYS A 3 -8.60 -13.30 -3.51
C LYS A 3 -7.53 -12.35 -2.97
N GLN A 4 -7.90 -11.09 -2.73
CA GLN A 4 -7.03 -10.14 -2.06
C GLN A 4 -6.65 -10.71 -0.69
N ASN A 5 -5.42 -10.45 -0.27
CA ASN A 5 -4.75 -11.09 0.85
C ASN A 5 -5.42 -10.69 2.18
N ILE A 6 -6.46 -11.43 2.60
CA ILE A 6 -7.32 -11.15 3.77
C ILE A 6 -6.51 -11.14 5.09
N GLU A 7 -5.35 -11.81 5.12
CA GLU A 7 -4.44 -11.83 6.29
C GLU A 7 -4.00 -10.43 6.74
N GLN A 8 -3.96 -9.45 5.83
CA GLN A 8 -3.52 -8.08 6.17
C GLN A 8 -4.55 -7.30 7.00
N LEU A 9 -5.82 -7.70 6.96
CA LEU A 9 -6.91 -7.03 7.70
C LEU A 9 -7.02 -7.51 9.15
N THR A 10 -6.33 -8.60 9.51
CA THR A 10 -6.31 -9.14 10.87
C THR A 10 -5.92 -8.06 11.89
N GLY A 11 -6.66 -7.95 12.99
CA GLY A 11 -6.43 -6.97 14.04
C GLY A 11 -6.99 -5.56 13.77
N PHE A 12 -7.88 -5.39 12.79
CA PHE A 12 -8.57 -4.11 12.53
C PHE A 12 -9.21 -3.53 13.81
N GLY A 13 -10.03 -4.32 14.53
CA GLY A 13 -10.74 -3.84 15.71
C GLY A 13 -9.81 -3.29 16.80
N ARG A 14 -8.70 -3.99 17.05
CA ARG A 14 -7.67 -3.52 17.99
C ARG A 14 -7.03 -2.21 17.53
N ARG A 15 -6.67 -2.09 16.23
CA ARG A 15 -6.14 -0.85 15.66
C ARG A 15 -7.13 0.31 15.79
N LEU A 16 -8.40 0.07 15.48
CA LEU A 16 -9.47 1.06 15.63
C LEU A 16 -9.57 1.54 17.09
N ALA A 17 -9.54 0.63 18.06
CA ALA A 17 -9.59 0.97 19.47
C ALA A 17 -8.38 1.81 19.92
N ASP A 18 -7.19 1.46 19.45
CA ASP A 18 -5.95 2.18 19.78
C ASP A 18 -5.93 3.58 19.16
N LEU A 19 -6.28 3.70 17.88
CA LEU A 19 -6.38 4.98 17.17
C LEU A 19 -7.48 5.88 17.76
N ARG A 20 -8.63 5.32 18.14
CA ARG A 20 -9.69 6.07 18.84
C ARG A 20 -9.18 6.69 20.14
N LYS A 21 -8.47 5.91 20.96
CA LYS A 21 -7.91 6.39 22.23
C LYS A 21 -6.83 7.45 21.99
N GLN A 22 -5.99 7.29 20.97
CA GLN A 22 -4.98 8.28 20.60
C GLN A 22 -5.61 9.60 20.13
N ALA A 23 -6.73 9.53 19.42
CA ALA A 23 -7.52 10.68 19.01
C ALA A 23 -8.39 11.28 20.15
N GLY A 24 -8.35 10.70 21.37
CA GLY A 24 -9.04 11.21 22.55
C GLY A 24 -10.54 10.92 22.64
N TYR A 25 -11.09 10.08 21.76
CA TYR A 25 -12.51 9.76 21.75
C TYR A 25 -12.84 8.58 22.68
N THR A 26 -13.98 8.65 23.34
CA THR A 26 -14.68 7.47 23.90
C THR A 26 -15.43 6.71 22.80
N GLN A 27 -15.85 5.46 23.07
CA GLN A 27 -16.68 4.72 22.11
C GLN A 27 -18.02 5.41 21.82
N VAL A 28 -18.58 6.12 22.80
CA VAL A 28 -19.83 6.86 22.66
C VAL A 28 -19.64 8.08 21.77
N GLU A 29 -18.57 8.86 21.99
CA GLU A 29 -18.29 10.04 21.18
C GLU A 29 -17.99 9.65 19.72
N LEU A 30 -17.15 8.64 19.50
CA LEU A 30 -16.88 8.16 18.13
C LEU A 30 -18.16 7.67 17.45
N ALA A 31 -19.04 6.98 18.18
CA ALA A 31 -20.32 6.53 17.66
C ALA A 31 -21.22 7.70 17.24
N ASN A 32 -21.30 8.74 18.07
CA ASN A 32 -22.09 9.94 17.81
C ASN A 32 -21.58 10.68 16.56
N GLU A 33 -20.27 10.88 16.45
CA GLU A 33 -19.64 11.53 15.27
C GLU A 33 -19.86 10.75 13.97
N LEU A 34 -19.93 9.42 14.06
CA LEU A 34 -20.17 8.53 12.93
C LEU A 34 -21.67 8.27 12.64
N GLY A 35 -22.58 8.76 13.49
CA GLY A 35 -24.02 8.50 13.35
C GLY A 35 -24.41 7.03 13.53
N VAL A 36 -23.66 6.29 14.35
CA VAL A 36 -23.90 4.85 14.64
C VAL A 36 -24.13 4.62 16.12
N SER A 37 -24.51 3.39 16.51
CA SER A 37 -24.66 3.06 17.93
C SER A 37 -23.31 2.74 18.58
N GLN A 38 -23.17 3.03 19.88
CA GLN A 38 -21.98 2.64 20.66
C GLN A 38 -21.75 1.12 20.64
N ARG A 39 -22.83 0.32 20.59
CA ARG A 39 -22.75 -1.14 20.42
C ARG A 39 -22.06 -1.53 19.11
N MET A 40 -22.27 -0.77 18.04
CA MET A 40 -21.65 -1.01 16.75
C MET A 40 -20.14 -0.71 16.80
N ILE A 41 -19.72 0.37 17.46
CA ILE A 41 -18.30 0.65 17.71
C ILE A 41 -17.64 -0.45 18.55
N SER A 42 -18.30 -0.88 19.63
CA SER A 42 -17.80 -1.98 20.48
C SER A 42 -17.67 -3.30 19.69
N TYR A 43 -18.62 -3.59 18.80
CA TYR A 43 -18.54 -4.73 17.89
C TYR A 43 -17.34 -4.63 16.94
N TYR A 44 -17.11 -3.45 16.32
CA TYR A 44 -15.96 -3.25 15.45
C TYR A 44 -14.64 -3.40 16.18
N GLU A 45 -14.53 -2.88 17.40
CA GLU A 45 -13.30 -2.96 18.20
C GLU A 45 -13.00 -4.37 18.72
N GLY A 46 -14.04 -5.16 19.04
CA GLY A 46 -13.87 -6.44 19.73
C GLY A 46 -14.05 -7.70 18.90
N HIS A 47 -14.86 -7.67 17.84
CA HIS A 47 -15.37 -8.88 17.17
C HIS A 47 -15.31 -8.85 15.64
N SER A 48 -14.91 -7.72 15.06
CA SER A 48 -14.89 -7.55 13.62
C SER A 48 -13.47 -7.66 13.07
N ASP A 49 -13.22 -8.72 12.30
CA ASP A 49 -12.03 -8.86 11.48
C ASP A 49 -12.09 -8.03 10.19
N PHE A 50 -13.27 -7.45 9.88
CA PHE A 50 -13.52 -6.77 8.63
C PHE A 50 -13.97 -5.32 8.84
N PRO A 51 -13.28 -4.34 8.23
CA PRO A 51 -13.64 -2.94 8.34
C PRO A 51 -15.00 -2.66 7.70
N PRO A 52 -15.86 -1.82 8.31
CA PRO A 52 -17.06 -1.33 7.66
C PRO A 52 -16.68 -0.43 6.48
N SER A 53 -16.81 -0.93 5.25
CA SER A 53 -16.37 -0.23 4.03
C SER A 53 -17.01 1.14 3.85
N ASN A 54 -18.27 1.30 4.27
CA ASN A 54 -19.03 2.55 4.20
C ASN A 54 -18.58 3.59 5.24
N LEU A 55 -18.07 3.16 6.40
CA LEU A 55 -17.66 4.06 7.48
C LEU A 55 -16.15 4.34 7.48
N LEU A 56 -15.35 3.50 6.80
CA LEU A 56 -13.90 3.60 6.80
C LEU A 56 -13.37 5.00 6.43
N PRO A 57 -13.88 5.70 5.38
CA PRO A 57 -13.41 7.04 5.06
C PRO A 57 -13.71 8.06 6.17
N ALA A 58 -14.88 7.95 6.79
CA ALA A 58 -15.30 8.84 7.88
C ALA A 58 -14.48 8.57 9.16
N MET A 59 -14.25 7.31 9.49
CA MET A 59 -13.38 6.90 10.60
C MET A 59 -11.96 7.44 10.41
N ALA A 60 -11.35 7.21 9.25
CA ALA A 60 -10.01 7.70 8.96
C ALA A 60 -9.90 9.22 9.11
N LYS A 61 -10.90 9.96 8.58
CA LYS A 61 -10.96 11.42 8.70
C LYS A 61 -11.10 11.90 10.14
N LEU A 62 -12.01 11.31 10.93
CA LEU A 62 -12.23 11.69 12.33
C LEU A 62 -11.02 11.39 13.22
N LEU A 63 -10.34 10.28 12.95
CA LEU A 63 -9.16 9.83 13.69
C LEU A 63 -7.86 10.49 13.21
N GLY A 64 -7.90 11.28 12.13
CA GLY A 64 -6.74 11.99 11.61
C GLY A 64 -5.68 11.09 10.96
N VAL A 65 -6.07 9.91 10.49
CA VAL A 65 -5.16 8.91 9.89
C VAL A 65 -5.54 8.57 8.46
N SER A 66 -4.64 7.90 7.75
CA SER A 66 -4.98 7.33 6.44
C SER A 66 -5.85 6.08 6.58
N ALA A 67 -6.65 5.78 5.56
CA ALA A 67 -7.39 4.52 5.50
C ALA A 67 -6.43 3.31 5.52
N ASP A 68 -5.28 3.41 4.86
CA ASP A 68 -4.24 2.37 4.87
C ASP A 68 -3.74 2.09 6.30
N GLU A 69 -3.47 3.13 7.08
CA GLU A 69 -3.04 3.01 8.47
C GLU A 69 -4.10 2.35 9.35
N LEU A 70 -5.35 2.79 9.24
CA LEU A 70 -6.47 2.18 9.96
C LEU A 70 -6.67 0.70 9.58
N LEU A 71 -6.48 0.38 8.30
CA LEU A 71 -6.52 -1.00 7.79
C LEU A 71 -5.28 -1.82 8.15
N GLY A 72 -4.19 -1.19 8.59
CA GLY A 72 -2.90 -1.86 8.81
C GLY A 72 -2.16 -2.22 7.52
N ILE A 73 -2.54 -1.60 6.39
CA ILE A 73 -1.90 -1.77 5.10
C ILE A 73 -0.58 -1.00 5.14
N LYS A 74 0.53 -1.74 4.99
CA LYS A 74 1.83 -1.10 4.85
C LYS A 74 1.86 -0.33 3.53
N PRO A 75 2.44 0.88 3.51
CA PRO A 75 2.60 1.61 2.26
C PRO A 75 3.29 0.69 1.27
N LEU A 76 2.71 0.58 0.07
CA LEU A 76 3.36 -0.13 -1.03
C LEU A 76 4.77 0.44 -1.09
N LYS A 77 5.79 -0.42 -0.92
CA LYS A 77 7.18 0.00 -1.17
C LYS A 77 7.12 0.70 -2.52
N LYS A 78 7.38 2.02 -2.56
CA LYS A 78 7.42 2.75 -3.82
C LYS A 78 8.32 1.92 -4.71
N SER A 79 7.75 1.23 -5.69
CA SER A 79 8.58 0.63 -6.72
C SER A 79 9.37 1.80 -7.24
N ARG A 80 10.70 1.66 -7.26
CA ARG A 80 11.56 2.67 -7.90
C ARG A 80 10.91 2.94 -9.24
N GLN A 81 10.30 4.10 -9.42
CA GLN A 81 9.70 4.40 -10.70
C GLN A 81 10.86 4.32 -11.70
N PRO A 82 10.73 3.52 -12.77
CA PRO A 82 11.83 3.39 -13.71
C PRO A 82 12.19 4.79 -14.18
N ASP A 83 13.50 5.09 -14.20
CA ASP A 83 13.99 6.41 -14.61
C ASP A 83 13.31 6.80 -15.93
N SER A 84 12.62 7.94 -15.94
CA SER A 84 11.88 8.44 -17.11
C SER A 84 12.74 8.50 -18.37
N ARG A 85 14.06 8.73 -18.21
CA ARG A 85 15.04 8.69 -19.30
C ARG A 85 15.25 7.28 -19.81
N LEU A 86 15.38 6.29 -18.92
CA LEU A 86 15.54 4.89 -19.29
C LEU A 86 14.33 4.37 -20.06
N LEU A 87 13.11 4.69 -19.61
CA LEU A 87 11.88 4.33 -20.30
C LEU A 87 11.82 4.87 -21.73
N ARG A 88 12.18 6.14 -21.92
CA ARG A 88 12.26 6.74 -23.27
C ARG A 88 13.28 6.04 -24.16
N ARG A 89 14.44 5.62 -23.61
CA ARG A 89 15.44 4.85 -24.37
C ARG A 89 14.92 3.48 -24.76
N MET A 90 14.22 2.78 -23.86
CA MET A 90 13.61 1.48 -24.18
C MET A 90 12.59 1.60 -25.32
N GLN A 91 11.76 2.64 -25.33
CA GLN A 91 10.83 2.91 -26.44
C GLN A 91 11.53 3.20 -27.78
N GLN A 92 12.70 3.83 -27.75
CA GLN A 92 13.51 4.06 -28.96
C GLN A 92 14.14 2.76 -29.47
N ILE A 93 14.68 1.94 -28.55
CA ILE A 93 15.30 0.65 -28.88
C ILE A 93 14.29 -0.29 -29.53
N ASP A 94 13.04 -0.26 -29.08
CA ASP A 94 12.02 -1.17 -29.63
C ASP A 94 11.70 -0.90 -31.12
N LYS A 95 11.91 0.34 -31.57
CA LYS A 95 11.71 0.75 -32.98
C LYS A 95 12.89 0.43 -33.90
N LEU A 96 13.99 -0.08 -33.37
CA LEU A 96 15.17 -0.43 -34.16
C LEU A 96 14.98 -1.76 -34.91
N ASP A 97 15.75 -1.95 -35.97
CA ASP A 97 15.84 -3.23 -36.66
C ASP A 97 16.43 -4.32 -35.74
N ALA A 98 16.19 -5.58 -36.10
CA ALA A 98 16.56 -6.72 -35.27
C ALA A 98 18.09 -6.83 -35.06
N ALA A 99 18.91 -6.44 -36.03
CA ALA A 99 20.36 -6.53 -35.90
C ALA A 99 20.89 -5.49 -34.91
N THR A 100 20.45 -4.23 -35.06
CA THR A 100 20.83 -3.14 -34.14
C THR A 100 20.29 -3.40 -32.74
N LYS A 101 19.05 -3.89 -32.60
CA LYS A 101 18.46 -4.24 -31.30
C LYS A 101 19.29 -5.30 -30.56
N ARG A 102 19.79 -6.33 -31.27
CA ARG A 102 20.68 -7.35 -30.68
C ARG A 102 22.00 -6.77 -30.18
N GLN A 103 22.63 -5.88 -30.93
CA GLN A 103 23.86 -5.22 -30.52
C GLN A 103 23.66 -4.39 -29.24
N VAL A 104 22.55 -3.65 -29.17
CA VAL A 104 22.21 -2.85 -27.97
C VAL A 104 22.03 -3.75 -26.74
N ILE A 105 21.33 -4.89 -26.89
CA ILE A 105 21.14 -5.85 -25.80
C ILE A 105 22.49 -6.39 -25.31
N GLN A 106 23.39 -6.80 -26.23
CA GLN A 106 24.70 -7.33 -25.87
C GLN A 106 25.55 -6.32 -25.06
N VAL A 107 25.49 -5.04 -25.43
CA VAL A 107 26.18 -3.98 -24.68
C VAL A 107 25.59 -3.83 -23.28
N ILE A 108 24.25 -3.85 -23.15
CA ILE A 108 23.56 -3.79 -21.86
C ILE A 108 23.97 -4.97 -20.96
N ASP A 109 23.97 -6.18 -21.50
CA ASP A 109 24.35 -7.39 -20.76
C ASP A 109 25.78 -7.29 -20.23
N THR A 110 26.72 -6.82 -21.06
CA THR A 110 28.11 -6.58 -20.67
C THR A 110 28.21 -5.62 -19.48
N PHE A 111 27.45 -4.52 -19.48
CA PHE A 111 27.44 -3.58 -18.35
C PHE A 111 26.79 -4.17 -17.10
N ILE A 112 25.75 -4.98 -17.25
CA ILE A 112 25.08 -5.65 -16.12
C ILE A 112 26.01 -6.66 -15.45
N GLU A 113 26.71 -7.49 -16.24
CA GLU A 113 27.69 -8.46 -15.74
C GLU A 113 28.83 -7.77 -14.99
N ASN A 114 29.43 -6.74 -15.59
CA ASN A 114 30.50 -5.96 -14.96
C ASN A 114 30.05 -5.34 -13.62
N ALA A 115 28.82 -4.84 -13.54
CA ALA A 115 28.29 -4.28 -12.29
C ALA A 115 28.04 -5.34 -11.20
N LYS A 116 27.68 -6.58 -11.58
CA LYS A 116 27.53 -7.70 -10.63
C LYS A 116 28.89 -8.14 -10.08
N LEU A 117 29.91 -8.25 -10.95
CA LEU A 117 31.28 -8.61 -10.54
C LEU A 117 31.87 -7.61 -9.55
N LYS A 118 31.68 -6.29 -9.77
CA LYS A 118 32.12 -5.23 -8.85
C LYS A 118 31.43 -5.23 -7.48
N LYS A 119 30.27 -5.87 -7.33
CA LYS A 119 29.56 -6.01 -6.04
C LYS A 119 29.97 -7.24 -5.26
N GLN A 120 30.70 -8.16 -5.89
CA GLN A 120 31.16 -9.42 -5.29
C GLN A 120 32.63 -9.37 -4.86
N ALA A 121 33.39 -8.36 -5.29
CA ALA A 121 34.73 -8.01 -4.81
C ALA A 121 34.64 -7.02 -3.65
#